data_AF-A0A7J4VI37-F1
#
_entry.id   AF-A0A7J4VI37-F1
#
_cell.length_a   1.000
_cell.length_b   1.000
_cell.length_c   1.000
_cell.angle_alpha   90.00
_cell.angle_beta   90.00
_cell.angle_gamma   90.00
#
_symmetry.space_group_name_H-M   'P 1'
#
loop_
_entity.id
_entity.type
_entity.pdbx_description
1 polymer ?
#
loop_
_entity_poly.entity_id
_entity_poly.type
_entity_poly.pdbx_seq_one_letter_code
_entity_poly.pdbx_strand_id
1 'polypeptide(L)'
;MSQTSIAALLTLGAAYRHPFLPVLALALAIVAAPHALAQQVTIGGDSNPSDPATVDGSVDLTIGQNGTGALDIKDGGTLTDGTGFVGNHDGSVGNVTLSSSNGSVSTWINAGDLVVGQNGTADLTIQDSSEVTNQNGYIGATTGSVSRTVAPSNVTVSGSGSTWSNSSQLFVGDAGTGELDILGGGLVESGIGLVGNQNGGNGAVTVSGYGSYWNNSNQIDICNEGTGTLSVENGGMVTSSEGDIGGTTGSADTGDGTVTVSGNDGDGHASTWNTGNVYVGFMGTGRFNIFDGGLVTSDGGGGAAATGYIGYSSGSTGIVTVSSSTGDVSTWTVTNDIEVGVDGVGTLNVEKGGKVHVATDVTIGVNAGSSGRLNLLGDTSGRGVLETGSVIKGDGTAIFNFNGGILRATRDETDFLQNFGTQAISIGANGAVIDTNGYDIGIAPRFDGTGGLTKDGAGTLALTGTSTYTGPTDVNAGSLLVNGSIANSAVLVHDRASCQAPAPSAPR
;
A
#
# COMPACT_ATOMS: atom_id res chain seq x y z
N MET A 1 38.08 4.57 60.09
CA MET A 1 36.65 4.23 60.20
C MET A 1 36.18 3.94 58.79
N SER A 2 36.51 2.77 58.23
CA SER A 2 35.80 1.49 58.35
C SER A 2 34.32 1.57 57.95
N GLN A 3 34.02 0.88 56.83
CA GLN A 3 32.87 -0.01 56.57
C GLN A 3 32.25 0.28 55.19
N THR A 4 32.60 -0.53 54.17
CA THR A 4 31.91 -1.76 53.69
C THR A 4 30.62 -1.41 52.92
N SER A 5 30.30 -1.93 51.73
CA SER A 5 30.55 -3.26 51.14
C SER A 5 30.15 -3.26 49.65
N ILE A 6 30.96 -3.88 48.78
CA ILE A 6 30.69 -5.12 48.01
C ILE A 6 30.32 -4.89 46.53
N ALA A 7 31.14 -5.54 45.69
CA ALA A 7 31.01 -5.74 44.25
C ALA A 7 30.45 -7.13 43.92
N ALA A 8 29.82 -7.28 42.74
CA ALA A 8 29.93 -8.43 41.80
C ALA A 8 28.90 -8.23 40.67
N LEU A 9 29.29 -8.04 39.40
CA LEU A 9 29.60 -9.07 38.38
C LEU A 9 28.44 -10.05 38.10
N LEU A 10 27.77 -9.95 36.94
CA LEU A 10 27.94 -10.85 35.78
C LEU A 10 26.97 -10.52 34.62
N THR A 11 27.50 -10.80 33.43
CA THR A 11 26.97 -10.75 32.05
C THR A 11 25.84 -11.76 31.75
N LEU A 12 24.88 -11.41 30.87
CA LEU A 12 24.54 -12.10 29.59
C LEU A 12 23.20 -11.60 29.01
N GLY A 13 23.10 -11.59 27.67
CA GLY A 13 21.87 -12.03 26.99
C GLY A 13 21.09 -10.98 26.20
N ALA A 14 21.24 -11.02 24.88
CA ALA A 14 20.38 -10.35 23.92
C ALA A 14 18.93 -10.84 23.98
N ALA A 15 17.97 -9.92 23.84
CA ALA A 15 16.71 -10.13 23.11
C ALA A 15 16.02 -8.77 22.90
N TYR A 16 16.03 -8.32 21.64
CA TYR A 16 15.17 -7.26 21.14
C TYR A 16 13.72 -7.73 21.29
N ARG A 17 12.95 -7.09 22.19
CA ARG A 17 11.49 -7.22 22.25
C ARG A 17 10.93 -5.85 22.59
N HIS A 18 10.36 -5.20 21.59
CA HIS A 18 9.37 -4.14 21.79
C HIS A 18 8.14 -4.74 22.48
N PRO A 19 7.65 -4.16 23.59
CA PRO A 19 6.26 -4.29 23.94
C PRO A 19 5.58 -2.94 23.70
N PHE A 20 4.69 -2.93 22.71
CA PHE A 20 3.55 -2.03 22.69
C PHE A 20 2.89 -2.06 24.07
N LEU A 21 2.82 -0.92 24.75
CA LEU A 21 1.96 -0.70 25.90
C LEU A 21 0.88 0.31 25.49
N PRO A 22 -0.41 0.02 25.78
CA PRO A 22 -1.48 0.96 25.53
C PRO A 22 -1.44 2.02 26.64
N VAL A 23 -1.32 3.30 26.29
CA VAL A 23 -1.47 4.37 27.27
C VAL A 23 -2.95 4.72 27.35
N LEU A 24 -3.60 4.29 28.44
CA LEU A 24 -4.91 4.79 28.83
C LEU A 24 -4.82 5.51 30.19
N ALA A 25 -5.32 6.75 30.14
CA ALA A 25 -5.85 7.60 31.21
C ALA A 25 -4.90 8.23 32.25
N LEU A 26 -4.94 9.57 32.34
CA LEU A 26 -5.64 10.25 33.44
C LEU A 26 -5.88 11.74 33.14
N ALA A 27 -7.14 12.16 33.14
CA ALA A 27 -7.54 13.58 33.18
C ALA A 27 -7.63 14.05 34.63
N LEU A 28 -7.03 15.21 34.98
CA LEU A 28 -7.57 16.12 36.00
C LEU A 28 -6.98 17.55 35.99
N ALA A 29 -7.87 18.50 35.68
CA ALA A 29 -8.04 19.88 36.19
C ALA A 29 -6.93 20.95 36.07
N ILE A 30 -7.12 21.81 35.06
CA ILE A 30 -7.18 23.29 35.08
C ILE A 30 -6.41 23.99 36.21
N VAL A 31 -5.28 24.58 35.84
CA VAL A 31 -4.87 25.90 36.33
C VAL A 31 -5.07 26.86 35.17
N ALA A 32 -6.02 27.79 35.32
CA ALA A 32 -6.09 28.96 34.47
C ALA A 32 -4.78 29.74 34.64
N ALA A 33 -3.91 29.70 33.64
CA ALA A 33 -2.82 30.64 33.50
C ALA A 33 -3.27 31.79 32.59
N PRO A 34 -2.90 33.03 32.93
CA PRO A 34 -3.61 34.23 32.50
C PRO A 34 -3.03 34.74 31.18
N HIS A 35 -3.92 35.07 30.24
CA HIS A 35 -3.62 35.70 28.95
C HIS A 35 -2.70 34.88 28.03
N ALA A 36 -3.20 34.58 26.83
CA ALA A 36 -2.33 34.35 25.69
C ALA A 36 -1.22 35.42 25.73
N LEU A 37 0.05 35.02 25.72
CA LEU A 37 1.09 35.95 25.32
C LEU A 37 0.65 36.46 23.95
N ALA A 38 0.35 37.75 23.84
CA ALA A 38 -0.34 38.36 22.70
C ALA A 38 0.48 38.34 21.37
N GLN A 39 1.44 37.42 21.23
CA GLN A 39 2.29 37.20 20.06
C GLN A 39 2.33 35.75 19.56
N GLN A 40 1.57 34.83 20.15
CA GLN A 40 1.64 33.40 19.81
C GLN A 40 0.47 32.91 18.94
N VAL A 41 -0.62 33.67 18.84
CA VAL A 41 -1.70 33.41 17.88
C VAL A 41 -2.04 34.71 17.19
N THR A 42 -2.01 34.71 15.86
CA THR A 42 -2.31 35.87 15.03
C THR A 42 -3.27 35.47 13.92
N ILE A 43 -4.42 36.15 13.87
CA ILE A 43 -5.39 36.06 12.78
C ILE A 43 -5.30 37.37 12.00
N GLY A 44 -5.21 37.28 10.67
CA GLY A 44 -5.03 38.43 9.80
C GLY A 44 -5.77 38.30 8.47
N GLY A 45 -5.84 39.42 7.75
CA GLY A 45 -6.52 39.48 6.46
C GLY A 45 -8.04 39.31 6.59
N ASP A 46 -8.64 38.71 5.56
CA ASP A 46 -10.05 38.38 5.54
C ASP A 46 -10.32 37.13 6.38
N SER A 47 -10.70 37.30 7.64
CA SER A 47 -10.98 36.21 8.58
C SER A 47 -12.18 36.55 9.47
N ASN A 48 -12.91 35.52 9.88
CA ASN A 48 -14.08 35.66 10.74
C ASN A 48 -14.18 34.50 11.75
N PRO A 49 -14.15 34.79 13.06
CA PRO A 49 -13.82 36.08 13.66
C PRO A 49 -12.34 36.45 13.43
N SER A 50 -12.02 37.75 13.52
CA SER A 50 -10.65 38.26 13.30
C SER A 50 -9.85 38.47 14.59
N ASP A 51 -10.51 38.40 15.76
CA ASP A 51 -9.87 38.49 17.06
C ASP A 51 -9.71 37.08 17.66
N PRO A 52 -8.47 36.57 17.83
CA PRO A 52 -8.23 35.26 18.43
C PRO A 52 -8.87 35.08 19.81
N ALA A 53 -9.06 36.16 20.58
CA ALA A 53 -9.66 36.09 21.91
C ALA A 53 -11.17 35.77 21.90
N THR A 54 -11.80 35.85 20.72
CA THR A 54 -13.23 35.57 20.51
C THR A 54 -13.50 34.20 19.91
N VAL A 55 -12.45 33.48 19.53
CA VAL A 55 -12.53 32.11 19.03
C VAL A 55 -12.52 31.18 20.25
N ASP A 56 -13.64 30.52 20.47
CA ASP A 56 -13.76 29.44 21.43
C ASP A 56 -14.36 28.20 20.74
N GLY A 57 -14.31 27.03 21.40
CA GLY A 57 -14.79 25.77 20.83
C GLY A 57 -16.29 25.73 20.44
N SER A 58 -17.02 26.84 20.57
CA SER A 58 -18.41 27.00 20.13
C SER A 58 -18.58 27.90 18.89
N VAL A 59 -17.52 28.57 18.43
CA VAL A 59 -17.54 29.52 17.32
C VAL A 59 -16.76 28.96 16.14
N ASP A 60 -17.37 28.92 14.96
CA ASP A 60 -16.65 28.55 13.73
C ASP A 60 -15.63 29.64 13.35
N LEU A 61 -14.45 29.19 12.91
CA LEU A 61 -13.38 30.05 12.44
C LEU A 61 -13.27 29.93 10.92
N THR A 62 -13.16 31.06 10.22
CA THR A 62 -12.80 31.07 8.81
C THR A 62 -11.62 31.96 8.52
N ILE A 63 -10.64 31.40 7.80
CA ILE A 63 -9.45 32.08 7.30
C ILE A 63 -9.55 32.17 5.77
N GLY A 64 -9.84 33.36 5.25
CA GLY A 64 -10.10 33.64 3.84
C GLY A 64 -11.53 33.30 3.45
N GLN A 65 -12.48 34.24 3.64
CA GLN A 65 -13.92 34.04 3.35
C GLN A 65 -14.33 34.46 1.93
N ASN A 66 -13.71 35.50 1.38
CA ASN A 66 -13.96 36.06 0.05
C ASN A 66 -12.68 36.69 -0.54
N GLY A 67 -11.64 36.83 0.28
CA GLY A 67 -10.30 37.29 -0.09
C GLY A 67 -9.23 36.46 0.61
N THR A 68 -8.10 37.07 0.89
CA THR A 68 -6.96 36.38 1.51
C THR A 68 -6.99 36.54 3.04
N GLY A 69 -7.04 35.42 3.75
CA GLY A 69 -6.87 35.34 5.21
C GLY A 69 -5.58 34.65 5.61
N ALA A 70 -5.15 34.88 6.85
CA ALA A 70 -3.99 34.22 7.44
C ALA A 70 -4.21 33.88 8.92
N LEU A 71 -3.72 32.71 9.35
CA LEU A 71 -3.61 32.29 10.75
C LEU A 71 -2.20 31.77 11.03
N ASP A 72 -1.56 32.34 12.05
CA ASP A 72 -0.28 31.88 12.58
C ASP A 72 -0.47 31.46 14.04
N ILE A 73 -0.09 30.21 14.38
CA ILE A 73 -0.02 29.72 15.77
C ILE A 73 1.43 29.30 16.02
N LYS A 74 2.09 29.96 16.98
CA LYS A 74 3.53 29.86 17.17
C LYS A 74 3.90 29.64 18.62
N ASP A 75 4.99 28.90 18.83
CA ASP A 75 5.79 28.92 20.05
C ASP A 75 5.01 28.61 21.33
N GLY A 76 4.03 27.69 21.27
CA GLY A 76 3.17 27.32 22.39
C GLY A 76 1.77 27.95 22.35
N GLY A 77 1.42 28.64 21.27
CA GLY A 77 0.07 29.17 21.06
C GLY A 77 -0.98 28.06 20.98
N THR A 78 -2.16 28.32 21.51
CA THR A 78 -3.30 27.39 21.41
C THR A 78 -4.53 28.14 20.92
N LEU A 79 -5.20 27.60 19.92
CA LEU A 79 -6.48 28.08 19.42
C LEU A 79 -7.51 26.95 19.42
N THR A 80 -8.74 27.23 19.82
CA THR A 80 -9.83 26.25 19.82
C THR A 80 -11.07 26.86 19.21
N ASP A 81 -11.60 26.27 18.14
CA ASP A 81 -12.82 26.70 17.44
C ASP A 81 -13.87 25.57 17.37
N GLY A 82 -15.06 25.92 16.88
CA GLY A 82 -16.10 24.97 16.50
C GLY A 82 -15.68 24.19 15.26
N THR A 83 -15.98 24.75 14.09
CA THR A 83 -15.53 24.25 12.78
C THR A 83 -14.51 25.21 12.18
N GLY A 84 -13.40 24.69 11.66
CA GLY A 84 -12.39 25.47 10.96
C GLY A 84 -12.60 25.45 9.45
N PHE A 85 -12.59 26.61 8.82
CA PHE A 85 -12.63 26.78 7.37
C PHE A 85 -11.41 27.58 6.91
N VAL A 86 -10.69 27.07 5.91
CA VAL A 86 -9.52 27.75 5.31
C VAL A 86 -9.77 27.87 3.81
N GLY A 87 -9.68 29.06 3.24
CA GLY A 87 -9.98 29.29 1.82
C GLY A 87 -11.44 28.94 1.47
N ASN A 88 -12.38 29.63 2.10
CA ASN A 88 -13.80 29.44 1.93
C ASN A 88 -14.35 30.34 0.80
N HIS A 89 -15.03 29.74 -0.18
CA HIS A 89 -15.57 30.31 -1.42
C HIS A 89 -14.59 30.55 -2.58
N ASP A 90 -15.16 30.65 -3.78
CA ASP A 90 -14.44 30.88 -5.03
C ASP A 90 -13.52 32.10 -4.98
N GLY A 91 -12.24 31.87 -5.30
CA GLY A 91 -11.23 32.94 -5.37
C GLY A 91 -10.72 33.44 -4.02
N SER A 92 -11.21 32.88 -2.90
CA SER A 92 -10.62 33.10 -1.59
C SER A 92 -9.29 32.34 -1.44
N VAL A 93 -8.44 32.83 -0.55
CA VAL A 93 -7.17 32.19 -0.19
C VAL A 93 -7.03 32.15 1.32
N GLY A 94 -6.88 30.97 1.91
CA GLY A 94 -6.56 30.82 3.34
C GLY A 94 -5.15 30.30 3.54
N ASN A 95 -4.38 30.94 4.41
CA ASN A 95 -3.02 30.50 4.73
C ASN A 95 -2.91 30.24 6.23
N VAL A 96 -2.57 29.03 6.64
CA VAL A 96 -2.44 28.67 8.05
C VAL A 96 -1.06 28.07 8.29
N THR A 97 -0.40 28.51 9.36
CA THR A 97 0.90 27.97 9.78
C THR A 97 0.93 27.74 11.28
N LEU A 98 1.26 26.51 11.66
CA LEU A 98 1.60 26.13 13.02
C LEU A 98 3.08 25.78 13.11
N SER A 99 3.81 26.40 14.04
CA SER A 99 5.25 26.14 14.24
C SER A 99 5.67 26.33 15.70
N SER A 100 6.73 25.65 16.13
CA SER A 100 7.27 25.77 17.49
C SER A 100 8.79 25.94 17.48
N SER A 101 9.27 27.17 17.32
CA SER A 101 10.70 27.49 17.31
C SER A 101 11.36 27.42 18.70
N ASN A 102 10.56 27.54 19.77
CA ASN A 102 11.02 27.50 21.16
C ASN A 102 10.84 26.12 21.85
N GLY A 103 10.39 25.10 21.11
CA GLY A 103 10.11 23.76 21.64
C GLY A 103 8.81 23.62 22.44
N SER A 104 7.98 24.66 22.52
CA SER A 104 6.63 24.59 23.11
C SER A 104 5.59 24.31 22.02
N VAL A 105 4.83 23.22 22.18
CA VAL A 105 3.86 22.75 21.18
C VAL A 105 2.81 23.81 20.85
N SER A 106 2.74 24.21 19.59
CA SER A 106 1.64 25.00 19.05
C SER A 106 0.46 24.11 18.68
N THR A 107 -0.77 24.49 19.07
CA THR A 107 -1.94 23.61 18.96
C THR A 107 -3.14 24.33 18.33
N TRP A 108 -3.80 23.68 17.37
CA TRP A 108 -5.11 24.07 16.87
C TRP A 108 -6.14 22.95 17.04
N ILE A 109 -7.18 23.23 17.82
CA ILE A 109 -8.25 22.28 18.14
C ILE A 109 -9.54 22.74 17.47
N ASN A 110 -10.06 21.94 16.55
CA ASN A 110 -11.39 22.15 15.98
C ASN A 110 -12.33 21.16 16.67
N ALA A 111 -13.37 21.65 17.35
CA ALA A 111 -14.32 20.79 18.06
C ALA A 111 -15.19 19.94 17.09
N GLY A 112 -15.37 20.43 15.87
CA GLY A 112 -16.02 19.77 14.74
C GLY A 112 -15.02 19.52 13.60
N ASP A 113 -15.44 19.82 12.38
CA ASP A 113 -14.65 19.53 11.17
C ASP A 113 -13.58 20.60 10.90
N LEU A 114 -12.56 20.20 10.15
CA LEU A 114 -11.59 21.13 9.55
C LEU A 114 -11.67 21.02 8.04
N VAL A 115 -11.99 22.12 7.37
CA VAL A 115 -12.15 22.19 5.91
C VAL A 115 -11.08 23.10 5.30
N VAL A 116 -10.13 22.49 4.60
CA VAL A 116 -9.02 23.16 3.91
C VAL A 116 -9.32 23.26 2.43
N GLY A 117 -9.81 24.42 2.02
CA GLY A 117 -10.18 24.75 0.64
C GLY A 117 -11.61 24.34 0.32
N GLN A 118 -12.59 25.17 0.70
CA GLN A 118 -14.00 25.00 0.33
C GLN A 118 -14.32 25.88 -0.88
N ASN A 119 -14.15 25.36 -2.10
CA ASN A 119 -14.18 26.09 -3.38
C ASN A 119 -13.09 27.17 -3.56
N GLY A 120 -12.37 27.55 -2.51
CA GLY A 120 -11.19 28.42 -2.58
C GLY A 120 -9.88 27.65 -2.64
N THR A 121 -8.76 28.35 -2.48
CA THR A 121 -7.44 27.75 -2.31
C THR A 121 -7.00 27.90 -0.87
N ALA A 122 -6.37 26.86 -0.32
CA ALA A 122 -5.93 26.88 1.05
C ALA A 122 -4.58 26.19 1.20
N ASP A 123 -3.71 26.79 2.01
CA ASP A 123 -2.44 26.23 2.42
C ASP A 123 -2.44 26.08 3.95
N LEU A 124 -2.28 24.86 4.46
CA LEU A 124 -2.11 24.58 5.89
C LEU A 124 -0.78 23.88 6.14
N THR A 125 0.10 24.51 6.90
CA THR A 125 1.39 23.93 7.30
C THR A 125 1.40 23.64 8.80
N ILE A 126 1.68 22.38 9.15
CA ILE A 126 1.86 21.89 10.51
C ILE A 126 3.31 21.42 10.63
N GLN A 127 4.14 22.20 11.33
CA GLN A 127 5.57 21.93 11.42
C GLN A 127 6.13 22.12 12.83
N ASP A 128 7.39 21.72 13.01
CA ASP A 128 8.15 21.97 14.23
C ASP A 128 7.41 21.51 15.50
N SER A 129 6.98 20.25 15.54
CA SER A 129 6.28 19.64 16.69
C SER A 129 4.96 20.33 17.06
N SER A 130 4.21 20.80 16.07
CA SER A 130 2.88 21.38 16.25
C SER A 130 1.76 20.36 16.07
N GLU A 131 0.59 20.62 16.62
CA GLU A 131 -0.52 19.67 16.66
C GLU A 131 -1.82 20.29 16.15
N VAL A 132 -2.54 19.56 15.28
CA VAL A 132 -3.89 19.89 14.84
C VAL A 132 -4.82 18.73 15.13
N THR A 133 -6.01 19.00 15.67
CA THR A 133 -7.04 17.99 15.91
C THR A 133 -8.41 18.44 15.43
N ASN A 134 -9.20 17.50 14.90
CA ASN A 134 -10.56 17.73 14.45
C ASN A 134 -11.36 16.41 14.37
N GLN A 135 -12.67 16.51 14.13
CA GLN A 135 -13.52 15.35 13.90
C GLN A 135 -13.27 14.73 12.52
N ASN A 136 -13.70 15.40 11.45
CA ASN A 136 -13.37 15.04 10.07
C ASN A 136 -12.50 16.11 9.42
N GLY A 137 -11.53 15.70 8.62
CA GLY A 137 -10.64 16.60 7.88
C GLY A 137 -10.99 16.56 6.41
N TYR A 138 -11.06 17.72 5.77
CA TYR A 138 -11.32 17.84 4.34
C TYR A 138 -10.22 18.69 3.69
N ILE A 139 -9.68 18.21 2.58
CA ILE A 139 -8.76 18.97 1.72
C ILE A 139 -9.35 19.02 0.32
N GLY A 140 -9.53 20.22 -0.23
CA GLY A 140 -10.12 20.40 -1.55
C GLY A 140 -11.59 19.98 -1.58
N ALA A 141 -12.40 20.55 -0.71
CA ALA A 141 -13.86 20.39 -0.71
C ALA A 141 -14.52 21.35 -1.71
N THR A 142 -15.58 20.92 -2.38
CA THR A 142 -16.42 21.83 -3.17
C THR A 142 -17.88 21.65 -2.80
N THR A 143 -18.65 22.74 -2.87
CA THR A 143 -20.10 22.70 -2.64
C THR A 143 -20.80 22.57 -3.99
N GLY A 144 -21.42 21.42 -4.23
CA GLY A 144 -22.11 21.10 -5.48
C GLY A 144 -21.22 20.30 -6.44
N SER A 145 -21.79 19.26 -7.05
CA SER A 145 -21.12 18.22 -7.86
C SER A 145 -20.56 18.70 -9.21
N VAL A 146 -19.98 19.90 -9.28
CA VAL A 146 -19.36 20.43 -10.48
C VAL A 146 -17.84 20.38 -10.34
N SER A 147 -17.20 19.62 -11.23
CA SER A 147 -15.76 19.68 -11.46
C SER A 147 -15.38 21.11 -11.83
N ARG A 148 -14.78 21.82 -10.86
CA ARG A 148 -14.25 23.17 -11.04
C ARG A 148 -12.74 23.08 -11.00
N THR A 149 -12.07 23.65 -12.00
CA THR A 149 -10.62 23.83 -11.99
C THR A 149 -10.27 24.95 -11.01
N VAL A 150 -10.33 24.64 -9.71
CA VAL A 150 -9.75 25.46 -8.64
C VAL A 150 -8.31 24.99 -8.46
N ALA A 151 -7.39 25.91 -8.12
CA ALA A 151 -6.04 25.52 -7.73
C ALA A 151 -6.10 24.57 -6.52
N PRO A 152 -5.19 23.58 -6.42
CA PRO A 152 -5.22 22.60 -5.34
C PRO A 152 -5.11 23.29 -3.99
N SER A 153 -5.82 22.76 -2.99
CA SER A 153 -5.56 23.10 -1.59
C SER A 153 -4.61 22.08 -1.01
N ASN A 154 -3.63 22.55 -0.25
CA ASN A 154 -2.56 21.71 0.29
C ASN A 154 -2.55 21.70 1.82
N VAL A 155 -2.21 20.54 2.37
CA VAL A 155 -1.82 20.39 3.76
C VAL A 155 -0.44 19.76 3.81
N THR A 156 0.46 20.34 4.58
CA THR A 156 1.79 19.78 4.84
C THR A 156 1.94 19.52 6.33
N VAL A 157 2.22 18.26 6.69
CA VAL A 157 2.58 17.85 8.06
C VAL A 157 4.03 17.42 8.04
N SER A 158 4.91 18.23 8.63
CA SER A 158 6.36 18.03 8.49
C SER A 158 7.14 18.15 9.78
N GLY A 159 8.23 17.38 9.88
CA GLY A 159 9.11 17.41 11.03
C GLY A 159 8.63 16.51 12.17
N SER A 160 9.60 15.94 12.90
CA SER A 160 9.32 15.03 14.01
C SER A 160 8.43 15.68 15.08
N GLY A 161 7.40 14.94 15.48
CA GLY A 161 6.43 15.37 16.50
C GLY A 161 5.32 16.28 15.97
N SER A 162 5.36 16.70 14.71
CA SER A 162 4.22 17.41 14.11
C SER A 162 3.09 16.42 13.82
N THR A 163 1.88 16.73 14.29
CA THR A 163 0.75 15.80 14.17
C THR A 163 -0.51 16.46 13.63
N TRP A 164 -1.27 15.69 12.86
CA TRP A 164 -2.65 16.00 12.51
C TRP A 164 -3.55 14.80 12.80
N SER A 165 -4.44 14.92 13.79
CA SER A 165 -5.30 13.82 14.24
C SER A 165 -6.77 14.08 13.88
N ASN A 166 -7.31 13.19 13.04
CA ASN A 166 -8.71 13.18 12.64
C ASN A 166 -9.41 12.02 13.36
N SER A 167 -10.30 12.33 14.31
CA SER A 167 -10.94 11.27 15.11
C SER A 167 -11.91 10.38 14.32
N SER A 168 -12.33 10.84 13.13
CA SER A 168 -13.25 10.17 12.22
C SER A 168 -12.62 10.08 10.82
N GLN A 169 -13.12 10.77 9.81
CA GLN A 169 -12.66 10.57 8.42
C GLN A 169 -11.70 11.68 7.97
N LEU A 170 -10.75 11.33 7.10
CA LEU A 170 -9.92 12.29 6.39
C LEU A 170 -10.19 12.17 4.88
N PHE A 171 -10.64 13.26 4.27
CA PHE A 171 -10.94 13.37 2.84
C PHE A 171 -9.89 14.22 2.15
N VAL A 172 -9.15 13.64 1.21
CA VAL A 172 -8.17 14.34 0.38
C VAL A 172 -8.70 14.38 -1.05
N GLY A 173 -9.00 15.57 -1.55
CA GLY A 173 -9.70 15.74 -2.83
C GLY A 173 -11.11 15.18 -2.76
N ASP A 174 -11.96 15.76 -1.91
CA ASP A 174 -13.33 15.29 -1.69
C ASP A 174 -14.18 15.43 -2.98
N ALA A 175 -14.55 16.65 -3.34
CA ALA A 175 -15.19 16.98 -4.63
C ALA A 175 -14.38 18.01 -5.45
N GLY A 176 -13.24 18.45 -4.91
CA GLY A 176 -12.26 19.32 -5.56
C GLY A 176 -10.88 18.68 -5.63
N THR A 177 -9.84 19.48 -5.82
CA THR A 177 -8.45 19.00 -5.79
C THR A 177 -7.81 19.27 -4.44
N GLY A 178 -7.31 18.22 -3.78
CA GLY A 178 -6.66 18.31 -2.48
C GLY A 178 -5.37 17.52 -2.45
N GLU A 179 -4.34 18.08 -1.81
CA GLU A 179 -3.02 17.49 -1.66
C GLU A 179 -2.62 17.41 -0.19
N LEU A 180 -2.08 16.27 0.23
CA LEU A 180 -1.56 16.04 1.58
C LEU A 180 -0.13 15.53 1.49
N ASP A 181 0.80 16.29 2.05
CA ASP A 181 2.21 15.90 2.19
C ASP A 181 2.55 15.62 3.65
N ILE A 182 3.02 14.41 3.92
CA ILE A 182 3.47 13.94 5.24
C ILE A 182 4.97 13.68 5.14
N LEU A 183 5.76 14.57 5.72
CA LEU A 183 7.19 14.71 5.42
C LEU A 183 8.08 14.71 6.66
N GLY A 184 9.32 14.24 6.51
CA GLY A 184 10.39 14.41 7.51
C GLY A 184 10.02 14.07 8.96
N GLY A 185 9.23 13.03 9.20
CA GLY A 185 8.83 12.62 10.55
C GLY A 185 7.45 13.09 11.01
N GLY A 186 6.65 13.72 10.14
CA GLY A 186 5.27 14.11 10.43
C GLY A 186 4.34 12.90 10.60
N LEU A 187 3.30 13.06 11.42
CA LEU A 187 2.29 12.03 11.67
C LEU A 187 0.90 12.54 11.32
N VAL A 188 0.16 11.76 10.52
CA VAL A 188 -1.27 11.96 10.32
C VAL A 188 -2.02 10.73 10.82
N GLU A 189 -3.07 10.95 11.59
CA GLU A 189 -3.96 9.91 12.09
C GLU A 189 -5.38 10.12 11.55
N SER A 190 -6.03 9.03 11.17
CA SER A 190 -7.44 9.02 10.76
C SER A 190 -8.17 7.74 11.16
N GLY A 191 -9.48 7.84 11.31
CA GLY A 191 -10.39 6.70 11.32
C GLY A 191 -10.35 5.98 9.98
N ILE A 192 -10.87 6.65 8.95
CA ILE A 192 -10.86 6.21 7.55
C ILE A 192 -10.17 7.28 6.70
N GLY A 193 -9.29 6.88 5.80
CA GLY A 193 -8.68 7.77 4.81
C GLY A 193 -9.35 7.63 3.45
N LEU A 194 -9.83 8.72 2.86
CA LEU A 194 -10.50 8.75 1.56
C LEU A 194 -9.75 9.71 0.63
N VAL A 195 -9.26 9.21 -0.51
CA VAL A 195 -8.46 10.01 -1.45
C VAL A 195 -9.15 10.03 -2.81
N GLY A 196 -9.63 11.16 -3.30
CA GLY A 196 -10.44 11.24 -4.52
C GLY A 196 -11.84 10.69 -4.32
N ASN A 197 -12.58 11.26 -3.36
CA ASN A 197 -13.80 10.67 -2.81
C ASN A 197 -15.00 10.73 -3.78
N GLN A 198 -15.36 11.91 -4.29
CA GLN A 198 -16.55 12.13 -5.11
C GLN A 198 -16.18 12.28 -6.59
N ASN A 199 -17.18 12.20 -7.47
CA ASN A 199 -17.01 12.45 -8.89
C ASN A 199 -16.38 13.84 -9.13
N GLY A 200 -15.25 13.88 -9.84
CA GLY A 200 -14.46 15.09 -10.07
C GLY A 200 -13.50 15.48 -8.94
N GLY A 201 -13.55 14.78 -7.79
CA GLY A 201 -12.56 14.89 -6.73
C GLY A 201 -11.21 14.32 -7.16
N ASN A 202 -10.14 15.06 -6.93
CA ASN A 202 -8.77 14.67 -7.25
C ASN A 202 -7.91 14.77 -5.99
N GLY A 203 -7.64 13.63 -5.36
CA GLY A 203 -6.84 13.56 -4.15
C GLY A 203 -5.44 13.04 -4.43
N ALA A 204 -4.43 13.68 -3.85
CA ALA A 204 -3.07 13.17 -3.85
C ALA A 204 -2.48 13.18 -2.43
N VAL A 205 -1.90 12.06 -2.00
CA VAL A 205 -1.21 11.94 -0.72
C VAL A 205 0.23 11.47 -0.95
N THR A 206 1.18 12.18 -0.35
CA THR A 206 2.59 11.78 -0.30
C THR A 206 2.99 11.50 1.14
N VAL A 207 3.57 10.33 1.39
CA VAL A 207 4.21 10.00 2.67
C VAL A 207 5.68 9.72 2.40
N SER A 208 6.54 10.66 2.78
CA SER A 208 7.95 10.63 2.34
C SER A 208 8.93 10.99 3.45
N GLY A 209 10.01 10.24 3.54
CA GLY A 209 11.05 10.40 4.55
C GLY A 209 10.84 9.49 5.76
N TYR A 210 11.95 9.03 6.33
CA TYR A 210 11.94 8.21 7.54
C TYR A 210 11.16 8.86 8.69
N GLY A 211 10.27 8.08 9.31
CA GLY A 211 9.40 8.51 10.41
C GLY A 211 8.14 9.25 9.97
N SER A 212 8.00 9.62 8.69
CA SER A 212 6.75 10.13 8.15
C SER A 212 5.71 9.02 8.12
N TYR A 213 4.56 9.24 8.73
CA TYR A 213 3.61 8.17 8.98
C TYR A 213 2.16 8.62 8.77
N TRP A 214 1.42 7.88 7.95
CA TRP A 214 -0.03 7.95 7.90
C TRP A 214 -0.65 6.70 8.53
N ASN A 215 -1.31 6.89 9.68
CA ASN A 215 -1.94 5.82 10.44
C ASN A 215 -3.47 5.88 10.32
N ASN A 216 -4.06 4.88 9.64
CA ASN A 216 -5.49 4.70 9.58
C ASN A 216 -5.91 3.57 10.52
N SER A 217 -6.84 3.85 11.43
CA SER A 217 -7.38 2.85 12.35
C SER A 217 -8.39 1.90 11.71
N ASN A 218 -8.93 2.26 10.53
CA ASN A 218 -9.77 1.41 9.67
C ASN A 218 -9.21 1.41 8.23
N GLN A 219 -10.09 1.25 7.23
CA GLN A 219 -9.74 1.18 5.82
C GLN A 219 -9.15 2.49 5.27
N ILE A 220 -8.39 2.34 4.19
CA ILE A 220 -8.01 3.43 3.30
C ILE A 220 -8.62 3.19 1.92
N ASP A 221 -9.30 4.20 1.39
CA ASP A 221 -10.00 4.16 0.11
C ASP A 221 -9.28 5.11 -0.86
N ILE A 222 -8.49 4.51 -1.75
CA ILE A 222 -7.79 5.22 -2.82
C ILE A 222 -8.71 5.25 -4.02
N CYS A 223 -9.41 6.37 -4.11
CA CYS A 223 -10.50 6.67 -5.02
C CYS A 223 -11.79 5.93 -4.70
N ASN A 224 -12.85 6.68 -4.39
CA ASN A 224 -14.22 6.18 -4.33
C ASN A 224 -14.93 6.43 -5.68
N GLU A 225 -15.09 7.69 -6.10
CA GLU A 225 -15.69 8.04 -7.41
C GLU A 225 -14.79 8.91 -8.31
N GLY A 226 -13.76 9.54 -7.73
CA GLY A 226 -12.92 10.55 -8.41
C GLY A 226 -11.61 9.99 -9.00
N THR A 227 -10.50 10.65 -8.70
CA THR A 227 -9.14 10.16 -8.92
C THR A 227 -8.35 10.29 -7.63
N GLY A 228 -7.73 9.20 -7.18
CA GLY A 228 -6.98 9.14 -5.93
C GLY A 228 -5.59 8.60 -6.13
N THR A 229 -4.58 9.28 -5.61
CA THR A 229 -3.19 8.81 -5.61
C THR A 229 -2.59 8.80 -4.21
N LEU A 230 -1.88 7.72 -3.90
CA LEU A 230 -1.04 7.61 -2.70
C LEU A 230 0.37 7.21 -3.12
N SER A 231 1.36 8.02 -2.76
CA SER A 231 2.78 7.70 -2.90
C SER A 231 3.44 7.55 -1.53
N VAL A 232 4.10 6.41 -1.31
CA VAL A 232 4.89 6.12 -0.10
C VAL A 232 6.34 5.95 -0.52
N GLU A 233 7.20 6.87 -0.10
CA GLU A 233 8.54 7.05 -0.66
C GLU A 233 9.59 7.29 0.44
N ASN A 234 10.87 7.08 0.09
CA ASN A 234 12.02 7.45 0.91
C ASN A 234 11.91 7.05 2.39
N GLY A 235 11.43 5.83 2.69
CA GLY A 235 11.31 5.34 4.06
C GLY A 235 10.03 5.77 4.80
N GLY A 236 9.06 6.36 4.11
CA GLY A 236 7.73 6.66 4.65
C GLY A 236 6.92 5.40 4.98
N MET A 237 5.92 5.55 5.85
CA MET A 237 5.10 4.43 6.32
C MET A 237 3.61 4.75 6.24
N VAL A 238 2.82 3.75 5.86
CA VAL A 238 1.34 3.79 5.93
C VAL A 238 0.83 2.54 6.63
N THR A 239 -0.23 2.69 7.43
CA THR A 239 -1.00 1.57 7.96
C THR A 239 -2.50 1.75 7.80
N SER A 240 -3.21 0.64 7.62
CA SER A 240 -4.67 0.57 7.59
C SER A 240 -5.15 -0.83 8.00
N SER A 241 -6.44 -1.00 8.30
CA SER A 241 -7.02 -2.33 8.53
C SER A 241 -7.40 -3.06 7.24
N GLU A 242 -7.58 -2.30 6.16
CA GLU A 242 -7.97 -2.74 4.82
C GLU A 242 -7.50 -1.67 3.81
N GLY A 243 -7.30 -2.05 2.55
CA GLY A 243 -6.92 -1.13 1.49
C GLY A 243 -7.74 -1.34 0.23
N ASP A 244 -8.58 -0.36 -0.09
CA ASP A 244 -9.41 -0.35 -1.29
C ASP A 244 -8.81 0.59 -2.33
N ILE A 245 -8.53 0.08 -3.52
CA ILE A 245 -7.92 0.86 -4.61
C ILE A 245 -8.83 0.77 -5.83
N GLY A 246 -9.35 1.92 -6.25
CA GLY A 246 -10.23 2.03 -7.41
C GLY A 246 -11.67 1.62 -7.12
N GLY A 247 -12.37 2.43 -6.32
CA GLY A 247 -13.82 2.36 -6.06
C GLY A 247 -14.17 1.93 -4.63
N THR A 248 -15.40 2.22 -4.19
CA THR A 248 -16.02 1.66 -2.97
C THR A 248 -17.44 1.14 -3.23
N THR A 249 -18.01 0.41 -2.27
CA THR A 249 -19.38 -0.11 -2.38
C THR A 249 -20.42 1.01 -2.39
N GLY A 250 -21.43 0.89 -3.25
CA GLY A 250 -22.61 1.77 -3.22
C GLY A 250 -22.55 2.99 -4.14
N SER A 251 -21.43 3.21 -4.85
CA SER A 251 -21.39 4.17 -5.95
C SER A 251 -21.72 3.52 -7.31
N ALA A 252 -22.35 4.31 -8.19
CA ALA A 252 -22.59 3.94 -9.59
C ALA A 252 -21.45 4.36 -10.53
N ASP A 253 -20.58 5.25 -10.07
CA ASP A 253 -19.45 5.78 -10.84
C ASP A 253 -18.18 4.95 -10.57
N THR A 254 -17.31 4.87 -11.58
CA THR A 254 -16.06 4.09 -11.48
C THR A 254 -14.88 5.02 -11.17
N GLY A 255 -14.34 4.92 -9.97
CA GLY A 255 -13.13 5.63 -9.57
C GLY A 255 -11.84 5.11 -10.23
N ASP A 256 -10.81 5.96 -10.35
CA ASP A 256 -9.42 5.59 -10.71
C ASP A 256 -8.47 5.82 -9.51
N GLY A 257 -8.02 4.73 -8.92
CA GLY A 257 -7.12 4.73 -7.76
C GLY A 257 -5.72 4.22 -8.13
N THR A 258 -4.68 4.91 -7.65
CA THR A 258 -3.29 4.46 -7.78
C THR A 258 -2.53 4.55 -6.46
N VAL A 259 -1.94 3.44 -6.02
CA VAL A 259 -0.99 3.39 -4.92
C VAL A 259 0.38 3.03 -5.44
N THR A 260 1.41 3.76 -5.01
CA THR A 260 2.81 3.44 -5.25
C THR A 260 3.56 3.38 -3.92
N VAL A 261 4.20 2.25 -3.64
CA VAL A 261 5.14 2.09 -2.51
C VAL A 261 6.51 1.84 -3.11
N SER A 262 7.42 2.81 -2.97
CA SER A 262 8.71 2.77 -3.67
C SER A 262 9.89 3.21 -2.84
N GLY A 263 11.03 2.55 -3.06
CA GLY A 263 12.32 3.03 -2.58
C GLY A 263 12.60 2.78 -1.11
N ASN A 264 13.77 3.27 -0.71
CA ASN A 264 14.24 3.42 0.65
C ASN A 264 14.86 4.81 0.83
N ASP A 265 15.14 5.21 2.06
CA ASP A 265 15.74 6.51 2.38
C ASP A 265 17.26 6.59 2.15
N GLY A 266 17.90 5.52 1.67
CA GLY A 266 19.37 5.42 1.53
C GLY A 266 20.10 4.99 2.81
N ASP A 267 19.46 5.04 3.97
CA ASP A 267 19.99 4.61 5.27
C ASP A 267 19.47 3.21 5.69
N GLY A 268 18.70 2.57 4.81
CA GLY A 268 18.21 1.20 4.96
C GLY A 268 16.76 1.10 5.44
N HIS A 269 16.04 2.22 5.54
CA HIS A 269 14.61 2.21 5.84
C HIS A 269 13.80 2.18 4.54
N ALA A 270 13.15 1.06 4.26
CA ALA A 270 12.27 0.92 3.11
C ALA A 270 10.96 1.69 3.31
N SER A 271 10.37 2.14 2.21
CA SER A 271 8.99 2.63 2.20
C SER A 271 8.03 1.46 2.44
N THR A 272 7.06 1.65 3.33
CA THR A 272 6.19 0.54 3.79
C THR A 272 4.70 0.87 3.75
N TRP A 273 3.91 -0.14 3.40
CA TRP A 273 2.47 -0.16 3.68
C TRP A 273 2.08 -1.49 4.32
N ASN A 274 1.59 -1.44 5.57
CA ASN A 274 1.05 -2.60 6.26
C ASN A 274 -0.47 -2.46 6.38
N THR A 275 -1.19 -3.44 5.85
CA THR A 275 -2.65 -3.42 5.76
C THR A 275 -3.22 -4.82 6.00
N GLY A 276 -4.53 -4.93 6.17
CA GLY A 276 -5.23 -6.20 6.11
C GLY A 276 -5.46 -6.64 4.67
N ASN A 277 -6.71 -6.95 4.34
CA ASN A 277 -7.08 -7.26 2.96
C ASN A 277 -6.76 -6.08 2.04
N VAL A 278 -6.40 -6.39 0.80
CA VAL A 278 -6.19 -5.37 -0.24
C VAL A 278 -7.07 -5.71 -1.41
N TYR A 279 -7.82 -4.73 -1.90
CA TYR A 279 -8.64 -4.84 -3.10
C TYR A 279 -8.15 -3.87 -4.15
N VAL A 280 -7.67 -4.39 -5.27
CA VAL A 280 -7.15 -3.61 -6.38
C VAL A 280 -8.12 -3.69 -7.54
N GLY A 281 -8.68 -2.56 -7.95
CA GLY A 281 -9.85 -2.52 -8.81
C GLY A 281 -11.06 -3.08 -8.07
N PHE A 282 -11.45 -2.41 -6.98
CA PHE A 282 -12.57 -2.86 -6.16
C PHE A 282 -13.89 -2.82 -6.93
N MET A 283 -14.25 -1.65 -7.48
CA MET A 283 -15.40 -1.46 -8.38
C MET A 283 -15.05 -0.70 -9.67
N GLY A 284 -13.98 0.10 -9.65
CA GLY A 284 -13.44 0.85 -10.78
C GLY A 284 -12.09 0.32 -11.25
N THR A 285 -11.17 1.24 -11.54
CA THR A 285 -9.79 0.90 -11.94
C THR A 285 -8.84 1.14 -10.78
N GLY A 286 -8.15 0.10 -10.33
CA GLY A 286 -7.13 0.19 -9.31
C GLY A 286 -5.75 -0.21 -9.84
N ARG A 287 -4.75 0.58 -9.50
CA ARG A 287 -3.34 0.30 -9.79
C ARG A 287 -2.55 0.25 -8.49
N PHE A 288 -1.86 -0.85 -8.26
CA PHE A 288 -1.01 -1.01 -7.09
C PHE A 288 0.41 -1.36 -7.52
N ASN A 289 1.32 -0.45 -7.22
CA ASN A 289 2.70 -0.49 -7.66
C ASN A 289 3.62 -0.63 -6.46
N ILE A 290 4.50 -1.63 -6.49
CA ILE A 290 5.50 -1.87 -5.46
C ILE A 290 6.86 -1.90 -6.15
N PHE A 291 7.62 -0.83 -5.97
CA PHE A 291 8.80 -0.53 -6.79
C PHE A 291 10.07 -0.34 -5.97
N ASP A 292 11.20 -0.61 -6.62
CA ASP A 292 12.54 -0.20 -6.19
C ASP A 292 12.87 -0.41 -4.69
N GLY A 293 12.45 -1.53 -4.12
CA GLY A 293 12.70 -1.87 -2.70
C GLY A 293 11.56 -1.57 -1.73
N GLY A 294 10.41 -1.10 -2.23
CA GLY A 294 9.19 -0.94 -1.44
C GLY A 294 8.71 -2.26 -0.84
N LEU A 295 8.17 -2.21 0.38
CA LEU A 295 7.72 -3.39 1.13
C LEU A 295 6.25 -3.24 1.54
N VAL A 296 5.43 -4.21 1.14
CA VAL A 296 4.01 -4.27 1.47
C VAL A 296 3.69 -5.57 2.18
N THR A 297 2.93 -5.46 3.27
CA THR A 297 2.39 -6.62 3.98
C THR A 297 0.87 -6.54 4.07
N SER A 298 0.20 -7.60 3.63
CA SER A 298 -1.23 -7.84 3.81
C SER A 298 -1.43 -8.91 4.90
N ASP A 299 -1.72 -8.46 6.11
CA ASP A 299 -1.93 -9.25 7.33
C ASP A 299 -3.12 -8.68 8.11
N GLY A 300 -4.13 -9.50 8.37
CA GLY A 300 -5.39 -9.08 9.01
C GLY A 300 -5.24 -8.66 10.47
N GLY A 301 -4.05 -8.83 11.05
CA GLY A 301 -3.76 -8.45 12.43
C GLY A 301 -4.43 -9.40 13.43
N GLY A 302 -3.92 -9.44 14.67
CA GLY A 302 -4.47 -10.30 15.72
C GLY A 302 -4.44 -11.81 15.41
N GLY A 303 -3.66 -12.24 14.40
CA GLY A 303 -3.58 -13.62 13.92
C GLY A 303 -4.59 -13.98 12.82
N ALA A 304 -5.38 -13.02 12.32
CA ALA A 304 -6.20 -13.21 11.13
C ALA A 304 -5.35 -13.10 9.87
N ALA A 305 -5.54 -14.03 8.93
CA ALA A 305 -4.89 -13.96 7.63
C ALA A 305 -5.64 -12.99 6.71
N ALA A 306 -4.92 -12.37 5.77
CA ALA A 306 -5.46 -11.41 4.81
C ALA A 306 -5.18 -11.82 3.36
N THR A 307 -6.16 -11.54 2.50
CA THR A 307 -6.18 -11.88 1.08
C THR A 307 -5.92 -10.64 0.22
N GLY A 308 -5.20 -10.83 -0.89
CA GLY A 308 -5.08 -9.82 -1.95
C GLY A 308 -6.05 -10.10 -3.09
N TYR A 309 -7.03 -9.22 -3.30
CA TYR A 309 -8.02 -9.30 -4.39
C TYR A 309 -7.64 -8.35 -5.52
N ILE A 310 -7.66 -8.82 -6.77
CA ILE A 310 -7.30 -8.03 -7.95
C ILE A 310 -8.40 -8.16 -9.01
N GLY A 311 -9.04 -7.07 -9.41
CA GLY A 311 -10.22 -7.06 -10.27
C GLY A 311 -11.41 -7.69 -9.55
N TYR A 312 -11.84 -7.04 -8.46
CA TYR A 312 -12.75 -7.63 -7.48
C TYR A 312 -14.18 -7.74 -8.01
N SER A 313 -14.80 -6.62 -8.41
CA SER A 313 -16.20 -6.59 -8.87
C SER A 313 -16.35 -6.75 -10.39
N SER A 314 -17.54 -7.14 -10.85
CA SER A 314 -17.88 -7.15 -12.27
C SER A 314 -17.67 -5.77 -12.93
N GLY A 315 -16.97 -5.75 -14.07
CA GLY A 315 -16.62 -4.51 -14.78
C GLY A 315 -15.39 -3.76 -14.23
N SER A 316 -14.89 -4.12 -13.04
CA SER A 316 -13.68 -3.53 -12.46
C SER A 316 -12.39 -4.00 -13.17
N THR A 317 -11.33 -3.20 -13.05
CA THR A 317 -9.98 -3.55 -13.52
C THR A 317 -8.96 -3.34 -12.41
N GLY A 318 -8.34 -4.42 -11.95
CA GLY A 318 -7.24 -4.40 -11.00
C GLY A 318 -5.91 -4.71 -11.65
N ILE A 319 -4.89 -3.90 -11.38
CA ILE A 319 -3.53 -4.15 -11.87
C ILE A 319 -2.55 -4.00 -10.70
N VAL A 320 -1.82 -5.08 -10.40
CA VAL A 320 -0.71 -5.07 -9.47
C VAL A 320 0.60 -5.26 -10.23
N THR A 321 1.60 -4.43 -9.96
CA THR A 321 2.95 -4.58 -10.50
C THR A 321 3.97 -4.53 -9.38
N VAL A 322 4.78 -5.59 -9.28
CA VAL A 322 5.91 -5.68 -8.35
C VAL A 322 7.19 -5.80 -9.15
N SER A 323 8.06 -4.79 -9.08
CA SER A 323 9.27 -4.74 -9.89
C SER A 323 10.35 -3.89 -9.23
N SER A 324 11.58 -3.99 -9.71
CA SER A 324 12.66 -3.09 -9.31
C SER A 324 13.63 -2.82 -10.45
N SER A 325 14.07 -1.57 -10.50
CA SER A 325 15.09 -1.02 -11.37
C SER A 325 16.39 -0.70 -10.64
N THR A 326 16.37 -0.64 -9.30
CA THR A 326 17.49 -0.23 -8.45
C THR A 326 18.33 -1.40 -7.91
N GLY A 327 17.87 -2.64 -8.09
CA GLY A 327 18.50 -3.85 -7.55
C GLY A 327 18.00 -4.23 -6.15
N ASP A 328 17.33 -3.31 -5.46
CA ASP A 328 16.61 -3.59 -4.21
C ASP A 328 15.34 -4.39 -4.51
N VAL A 329 15.08 -5.44 -3.73
CA VAL A 329 13.93 -6.32 -4.00
C VAL A 329 12.64 -5.68 -3.48
N SER A 330 11.74 -5.38 -4.39
CA SER A 330 10.37 -4.96 -4.06
C SER A 330 9.55 -6.16 -3.63
N THR A 331 8.86 -6.07 -2.50
CA THR A 331 8.18 -7.24 -1.92
C THR A 331 6.73 -6.96 -1.58
N TRP A 332 5.84 -7.85 -2.01
CA TRP A 332 4.49 -8.00 -1.46
C TRP A 332 4.36 -9.31 -0.72
N THR A 333 4.01 -9.25 0.56
CA THR A 333 3.75 -10.43 1.40
C THR A 333 2.26 -10.50 1.73
N VAL A 334 1.63 -11.64 1.43
CA VAL A 334 0.20 -11.89 1.68
C VAL A 334 0.06 -13.14 2.55
N THR A 335 -0.68 -13.00 3.65
CA THR A 335 -0.79 -14.03 4.70
C THR A 335 -1.88 -15.07 4.48
N ASN A 336 -2.76 -14.85 3.50
CA ASN A 336 -3.68 -15.83 2.94
C ASN A 336 -3.42 -15.97 1.44
N ASP A 337 -4.48 -15.89 0.62
CA ASP A 337 -4.48 -16.09 -0.83
C ASP A 337 -4.22 -14.78 -1.59
N ILE A 338 -3.87 -14.92 -2.87
CA ILE A 338 -4.12 -13.87 -3.86
C ILE A 338 -5.14 -14.37 -4.87
N GLU A 339 -6.17 -13.56 -5.11
CA GLU A 339 -7.22 -13.83 -6.08
C GLU A 339 -7.15 -12.82 -7.24
N VAL A 340 -6.88 -13.30 -8.45
CA VAL A 340 -6.68 -12.47 -9.64
C VAL A 340 -7.82 -12.65 -10.63
N GLY A 341 -8.56 -11.58 -10.90
CA GLY A 341 -9.79 -11.56 -11.67
C GLY A 341 -10.88 -12.30 -10.90
N VAL A 342 -11.44 -11.66 -9.88
CA VAL A 342 -12.46 -12.26 -8.99
C VAL A 342 -13.79 -12.33 -9.74
N ASP A 343 -14.51 -11.20 -9.86
CA ASP A 343 -15.61 -11.00 -10.81
C ASP A 343 -15.21 -10.10 -12.00
N GLY A 344 -14.12 -9.33 -11.85
CA GLY A 344 -13.64 -8.36 -12.82
C GLY A 344 -12.47 -8.84 -13.67
N VAL A 345 -11.69 -7.88 -14.16
CA VAL A 345 -10.41 -8.12 -14.85
C VAL A 345 -9.26 -7.86 -13.90
N GLY A 346 -8.52 -8.90 -13.51
CA GLY A 346 -7.36 -8.77 -12.65
C GLY A 346 -6.06 -9.07 -13.39
N THR A 347 -5.01 -8.32 -13.12
CA THR A 347 -3.64 -8.61 -13.60
C THR A 347 -2.63 -8.49 -12.47
N LEU A 348 -1.85 -9.54 -12.25
CA LEU A 348 -0.66 -9.53 -11.39
C LEU A 348 0.60 -9.67 -12.25
N ASN A 349 1.44 -8.63 -12.24
CA ASN A 349 2.76 -8.62 -12.85
C ASN A 349 3.83 -8.77 -11.77
N VAL A 350 4.59 -9.86 -11.82
CA VAL A 350 5.80 -10.01 -11.01
C VAL A 350 6.99 -9.94 -11.95
N GLU A 351 7.64 -8.79 -11.96
CA GLU A 351 8.70 -8.47 -12.91
C GLU A 351 10.08 -8.52 -12.25
N LYS A 352 11.13 -8.26 -13.04
CA LYS A 352 12.51 -8.28 -12.56
C LYS A 352 12.67 -7.49 -11.25
N GLY A 353 13.31 -8.11 -10.26
CA GLY A 353 13.55 -7.50 -8.95
C GLY A 353 12.30 -7.42 -8.06
N GLY A 354 11.14 -7.90 -8.53
CA GLY A 354 9.93 -8.07 -7.73
C GLY A 354 9.84 -9.45 -7.09
N LYS A 355 9.35 -9.49 -5.85
CA LYS A 355 9.01 -10.70 -5.11
C LYS A 355 7.57 -10.61 -4.59
N VAL A 356 6.77 -11.62 -4.86
CA VAL A 356 5.45 -11.80 -4.24
C VAL A 356 5.50 -13.10 -3.44
N HIS A 357 5.16 -13.02 -2.16
CA HIS A 357 5.03 -14.17 -1.27
C HIS A 357 3.58 -14.34 -0.84
N VAL A 358 3.03 -15.52 -1.05
CA VAL A 358 1.66 -15.90 -0.71
C VAL A 358 1.71 -17.12 0.20
N ALA A 359 1.10 -17.01 1.38
CA ALA A 359 1.18 -18.07 2.39
C ALA A 359 0.41 -19.34 1.97
N THR A 360 -0.72 -19.16 1.28
CA THR A 360 -1.56 -20.25 0.78
C THR A 360 -1.44 -20.35 -0.73
N ASP A 361 -2.38 -19.83 -1.50
CA ASP A 361 -2.52 -20.12 -2.92
C ASP A 361 -2.79 -18.86 -3.75
N VAL A 362 -2.48 -18.93 -5.05
CA VAL A 362 -2.88 -17.91 -6.03
C VAL A 362 -3.98 -18.47 -6.90
N THR A 363 -5.19 -17.91 -6.83
CA THR A 363 -6.29 -18.28 -7.72
C THR A 363 -6.44 -17.27 -8.85
N ILE A 364 -6.55 -17.73 -10.10
CA ILE A 364 -6.69 -16.88 -11.28
C ILE A 364 -7.97 -17.17 -12.06
N GLY A 365 -8.69 -16.11 -12.45
CA GLY A 365 -10.01 -16.17 -13.07
C GLY A 365 -10.98 -16.88 -12.15
N VAL A 366 -11.31 -16.27 -11.00
CA VAL A 366 -11.98 -16.93 -9.88
C VAL A 366 -13.41 -17.31 -10.23
N ASN A 367 -14.27 -16.33 -10.54
CA ASN A 367 -15.70 -16.57 -10.80
C ASN A 367 -16.00 -16.62 -12.30
N ALA A 368 -17.09 -17.28 -12.67
CA ALA A 368 -17.53 -17.36 -14.05
C ALA A 368 -17.75 -15.98 -14.67
N GLY A 369 -17.16 -15.72 -15.84
CA GLY A 369 -17.24 -14.43 -16.55
C GLY A 369 -16.10 -13.45 -16.23
N SER A 370 -15.32 -13.69 -15.18
CA SER A 370 -14.11 -12.91 -14.85
C SER A 370 -12.92 -13.26 -15.75
N SER A 371 -11.86 -12.43 -15.68
CA SER A 371 -10.59 -12.69 -16.36
C SER A 371 -9.41 -12.36 -15.44
N GLY A 372 -8.64 -13.39 -15.07
CA GLY A 372 -7.41 -13.26 -14.30
C GLY A 372 -6.18 -13.46 -15.18
N ARG A 373 -5.19 -12.58 -15.04
CA ARG A 373 -3.89 -12.70 -15.69
C ARG A 373 -2.75 -12.69 -14.68
N LEU A 374 -1.93 -13.72 -14.69
CA LEU A 374 -0.67 -13.79 -13.96
C LEU A 374 0.51 -13.76 -14.96
N ASN A 375 1.40 -12.80 -14.79
CA ASN A 375 2.61 -12.65 -15.59
C ASN A 375 3.84 -12.78 -14.68
N LEU A 376 4.67 -13.80 -14.95
CA LEU A 376 5.97 -13.97 -14.30
C LEU A 376 7.06 -13.59 -15.30
N LEU A 377 7.61 -12.38 -15.10
CA LEU A 377 8.46 -11.70 -16.07
C LEU A 377 9.90 -11.58 -15.56
N GLY A 378 10.85 -11.60 -16.49
CA GLY A 378 12.27 -11.47 -16.18
C GLY A 378 13.13 -11.53 -17.43
N ASP A 379 14.41 -11.24 -17.26
CA ASP A 379 15.44 -11.35 -18.28
C ASP A 379 16.78 -11.74 -17.63
N THR A 380 17.89 -11.55 -18.36
CA THR A 380 19.23 -11.86 -17.85
C THR A 380 19.73 -10.90 -16.75
N SER A 381 19.09 -9.73 -16.60
CA SER A 381 19.43 -8.75 -15.55
C SER A 381 18.70 -9.02 -14.22
N GLY A 382 17.62 -9.80 -14.25
CA GLY A 382 16.86 -10.14 -13.07
C GLY A 382 15.53 -10.81 -13.40
N ARG A 383 14.89 -11.39 -12.39
CA ARG A 383 13.64 -12.13 -12.54
C ARG A 383 12.65 -11.70 -11.47
N GLY A 384 11.36 -11.74 -11.81
CA GLY A 384 10.29 -11.72 -10.82
C GLY A 384 10.13 -13.08 -10.17
N VAL A 385 9.80 -13.10 -8.88
CA VAL A 385 9.63 -14.32 -8.10
C VAL A 385 8.26 -14.35 -7.46
N LEU A 386 7.45 -15.36 -7.78
CA LEU A 386 6.24 -15.68 -7.04
C LEU A 386 6.49 -16.91 -6.17
N GLU A 387 6.35 -16.77 -4.85
CA GLU A 387 6.32 -17.85 -3.87
C GLU A 387 4.87 -18.15 -3.48
N THR A 388 4.41 -19.38 -3.71
CA THR A 388 3.03 -19.80 -3.41
C THR A 388 2.94 -21.31 -3.16
N GLY A 389 1.88 -21.75 -2.48
CA GLY A 389 1.55 -23.15 -2.26
C GLY A 389 1.05 -23.86 -3.50
N SER A 390 0.24 -23.16 -4.32
CA SER A 390 -0.25 -23.58 -5.63
C SER A 390 -0.64 -22.36 -6.48
N VAL A 391 -0.83 -22.57 -7.78
CA VAL A 391 -1.61 -21.67 -8.65
C VAL A 391 -2.84 -22.42 -9.13
N ILE A 392 -4.02 -21.84 -8.93
CA ILE A 392 -5.31 -22.48 -9.15
C ILE A 392 -6.06 -21.73 -10.25
N LYS A 393 -6.56 -22.44 -11.25
CA LYS A 393 -7.55 -21.88 -12.17
C LYS A 393 -8.96 -21.95 -11.54
N GLY A 394 -9.66 -20.82 -11.47
CA GLY A 394 -11.07 -20.77 -11.09
C GLY A 394 -12.03 -21.01 -12.27
N ASP A 395 -13.30 -20.63 -12.09
CA ASP A 395 -14.38 -20.81 -13.09
C ASP A 395 -14.30 -19.79 -14.24
N GLY A 396 -13.56 -18.71 -14.06
CA GLY A 396 -13.33 -17.65 -15.04
C GLY A 396 -12.26 -17.99 -16.09
N THR A 397 -11.87 -16.95 -16.83
CA THR A 397 -10.76 -17.02 -17.79
C THR A 397 -9.44 -16.85 -17.05
N ALA A 398 -8.59 -17.87 -17.14
CA ALA A 398 -7.24 -17.84 -16.58
C ALA A 398 -6.20 -17.67 -17.69
N ILE A 399 -5.36 -16.65 -17.56
CA ILE A 399 -4.19 -16.42 -18.43
C ILE A 399 -2.94 -16.46 -17.56
N PHE A 400 -2.13 -17.51 -17.71
CA PHE A 400 -0.86 -17.62 -17.01
C PHE A 400 0.31 -17.60 -18.01
N ASN A 401 1.18 -16.60 -17.87
CA ASN A 401 2.32 -16.39 -18.74
C ASN A 401 3.64 -16.44 -17.97
N PHE A 402 4.58 -17.21 -18.50
CA PHE A 402 6.00 -17.12 -18.15
C PHE A 402 6.73 -16.36 -19.26
N ASN A 403 7.54 -15.38 -18.88
CA ASN A 403 8.55 -14.80 -19.76
C ASN A 403 9.74 -14.35 -18.92
N GLY A 404 10.41 -15.33 -18.32
CA GLY A 404 11.64 -15.16 -17.54
C GLY A 404 11.45 -15.12 -16.02
N GLY A 405 10.23 -15.07 -15.49
CA GLY A 405 9.99 -15.13 -14.05
C GLY A 405 10.15 -16.53 -13.45
N ILE A 406 10.19 -16.58 -12.11
CA ILE A 406 10.32 -17.78 -11.28
C ILE A 406 8.98 -18.02 -10.56
N LEU A 407 8.47 -19.23 -10.68
CA LEU A 407 7.44 -19.75 -9.77
C LEU A 407 8.12 -20.69 -8.75
N ARG A 408 8.01 -20.36 -7.47
CA ARG A 408 8.67 -21.06 -6.36
C ARG A 408 7.66 -21.70 -5.41
N ALA A 409 7.84 -22.98 -5.11
CA ALA A 409 6.98 -23.71 -4.19
C ALA A 409 7.28 -23.39 -2.71
N THR A 410 6.22 -23.40 -1.89
CA THR A 410 6.30 -23.22 -0.42
C THR A 410 5.90 -24.48 0.37
N ARG A 411 5.40 -25.51 -0.31
CA ARG A 411 5.00 -26.82 0.26
C ARG A 411 5.04 -27.92 -0.80
N ASP A 412 4.98 -29.17 -0.34
CA ASP A 412 4.72 -30.31 -1.22
C ASP A 412 3.31 -30.18 -1.81
N GLU A 413 3.18 -30.37 -3.12
CA GLU A 413 1.89 -30.28 -3.81
C GLU A 413 1.89 -31.09 -5.12
N THR A 414 1.14 -32.18 -5.13
CA THR A 414 1.06 -33.08 -6.28
C THR A 414 0.38 -32.50 -7.50
N ASP A 415 -0.48 -31.49 -7.32
CA ASP A 415 -1.09 -30.72 -8.40
C ASP A 415 -0.85 -29.22 -8.14
N PHE A 416 0.35 -28.74 -8.48
CA PHE A 416 0.79 -27.39 -8.17
C PHE A 416 0.13 -26.34 -9.07
N LEU A 417 -0.29 -26.75 -10.28
CA LEU A 417 -1.05 -25.93 -11.23
C LEU A 417 -2.44 -26.53 -11.41
N GLN A 418 -3.33 -26.26 -10.46
CA GLN A 418 -4.64 -26.91 -10.31
C GLN A 418 -5.67 -26.41 -11.33
N ASN A 419 -6.54 -27.32 -11.75
CA ASN A 419 -7.72 -27.05 -12.59
C ASN A 419 -7.44 -26.45 -13.99
N PHE A 420 -6.17 -26.36 -14.41
CA PHE A 420 -5.84 -25.96 -15.79
C PHE A 420 -6.19 -27.03 -16.82
N GLY A 421 -6.35 -28.29 -16.42
CA GLY A 421 -6.68 -29.40 -17.33
C GLY A 421 -5.68 -29.52 -18.47
N THR A 422 -6.18 -29.46 -19.71
CA THR A 422 -5.34 -29.47 -20.93
C THR A 422 -5.01 -28.08 -21.46
N GLN A 423 -5.30 -27.01 -20.70
CA GLN A 423 -4.93 -25.66 -21.09
C GLN A 423 -3.41 -25.53 -21.21
N ALA A 424 -2.97 -24.82 -22.24
CA ALA A 424 -1.56 -24.49 -22.42
C ALA A 424 -1.18 -23.31 -21.56
N ILE A 425 -0.05 -23.42 -20.88
CA ILE A 425 0.62 -22.29 -20.22
C ILE A 425 1.68 -21.75 -21.18
N SER A 426 1.61 -20.45 -21.43
CA SER A 426 2.48 -19.78 -22.41
C SER A 426 3.86 -19.52 -21.82
N ILE A 427 4.91 -19.90 -22.56
CA ILE A 427 6.30 -19.58 -22.28
C ILE A 427 6.86 -18.68 -23.40
N GLY A 428 7.09 -17.41 -23.06
CA GLY A 428 7.76 -16.42 -23.89
C GLY A 428 9.26 -16.69 -24.05
N ALA A 429 9.93 -15.87 -24.86
CA ALA A 429 11.32 -16.08 -25.27
C ALA A 429 12.32 -16.21 -24.10
N ASN A 430 12.02 -15.60 -22.94
CA ASN A 430 12.90 -15.64 -21.76
C ASN A 430 12.71 -16.90 -20.89
N GLY A 431 11.82 -17.82 -21.28
CA GLY A 431 11.63 -19.11 -20.64
C GLY A 431 10.74 -19.09 -19.39
N ALA A 432 10.56 -20.26 -18.80
CA ALA A 432 9.90 -20.47 -17.51
C ALA A 432 10.89 -21.08 -16.52
N VAL A 433 10.91 -20.58 -15.28
CA VAL A 433 11.70 -21.19 -14.20
C VAL A 433 10.75 -21.70 -13.14
N ILE A 434 10.84 -23.01 -12.86
CA ILE A 434 10.10 -23.69 -11.81
C ILE A 434 11.09 -24.07 -10.71
N ASP A 435 11.00 -23.39 -9.58
CA ASP A 435 11.84 -23.63 -8.40
C ASP A 435 11.07 -24.44 -7.37
N THR A 436 11.46 -25.70 -7.21
CA THR A 436 10.86 -26.59 -6.22
C THR A 436 11.15 -26.19 -4.78
N ASN A 437 12.18 -25.38 -4.53
CA ASN A 437 12.57 -24.94 -3.19
C ASN A 437 12.76 -26.09 -2.16
N GLY A 438 13.05 -27.31 -2.65
CA GLY A 438 13.17 -28.51 -1.82
C GLY A 438 11.91 -29.34 -1.62
N TYR A 439 10.76 -28.90 -2.15
CA TYR A 439 9.49 -29.61 -2.10
C TYR A 439 9.24 -30.47 -3.34
N ASP A 440 8.48 -31.56 -3.18
CA ASP A 440 8.03 -32.36 -4.31
C ASP A 440 6.72 -31.80 -4.87
N ILE A 441 6.74 -31.42 -6.15
CA ILE A 441 5.58 -30.84 -6.83
C ILE A 441 5.26 -31.53 -8.17
N GLY A 442 3.97 -31.54 -8.52
CA GLY A 442 3.49 -32.06 -9.81
C GLY A 442 2.78 -30.98 -10.64
N ILE A 443 2.96 -31.02 -11.96
CA ILE A 443 2.33 -30.10 -12.92
C ILE A 443 1.69 -30.91 -14.05
N ALA A 444 0.36 -30.84 -14.12
CA ALA A 444 -0.44 -31.49 -15.15
C ALA A 444 -0.61 -30.72 -16.48
N PRO A 445 -0.83 -29.39 -16.51
CA PRO A 445 -1.00 -28.67 -17.77
C PRO A 445 0.25 -28.73 -18.64
N ARG A 446 0.07 -28.50 -19.95
CA ARG A 446 1.19 -28.46 -20.90
C ARG A 446 1.78 -27.06 -20.98
N PHE A 447 3.08 -26.99 -21.24
CA PHE A 447 3.76 -25.75 -21.58
C PHE A 447 3.95 -25.62 -23.09
N ASP A 448 3.59 -24.46 -23.65
CA ASP A 448 3.72 -24.15 -25.08
C ASP A 448 4.46 -22.81 -25.26
N GLY A 449 5.15 -22.63 -26.40
CA GLY A 449 5.82 -21.36 -26.73
C GLY A 449 7.25 -21.53 -27.22
N THR A 450 7.96 -20.41 -27.39
CA THR A 450 9.34 -20.42 -27.93
C THR A 450 10.41 -20.52 -26.86
N GLY A 451 10.07 -20.23 -25.59
CA GLY A 451 11.02 -20.31 -24.48
C GLY A 451 11.35 -21.72 -24.04
N GLY A 452 12.38 -21.82 -23.19
CA GLY A 452 12.78 -23.05 -22.52
C GLY A 452 12.15 -23.22 -21.13
N LEU A 453 12.35 -24.40 -20.56
CA LEU A 453 11.98 -24.74 -19.19
C LEU A 453 13.23 -24.92 -18.33
N THR A 454 13.30 -24.24 -17.20
CA THR A 454 14.35 -24.42 -16.19
C THR A 454 13.76 -25.00 -14.92
N LYS A 455 14.37 -26.07 -14.41
CA LYS A 455 14.04 -26.72 -13.14
C LYS A 455 15.12 -26.40 -12.10
N ASP A 456 14.69 -25.71 -11.05
CA ASP A 456 15.48 -25.33 -9.88
C ASP A 456 14.97 -26.00 -8.59
N GLY A 457 15.73 -25.84 -7.51
CA GLY A 457 15.44 -26.38 -6.19
C GLY A 457 15.72 -27.89 -6.05
N ALA A 458 15.89 -28.35 -4.81
CA ALA A 458 16.35 -29.71 -4.51
C ALA A 458 15.27 -30.80 -4.65
N GLY A 459 13.99 -30.42 -4.71
CA GLY A 459 12.87 -31.37 -4.77
C GLY A 459 12.60 -31.91 -6.17
N THR A 460 11.57 -32.75 -6.26
CA THR A 460 11.12 -33.37 -7.51
C THR A 460 10.08 -32.50 -8.20
N LEU A 461 10.26 -32.23 -9.49
CA LEU A 461 9.22 -31.72 -10.37
C LEU A 461 8.71 -32.85 -11.25
N ALA A 462 7.45 -33.24 -11.08
CA ALA A 462 6.77 -34.20 -11.96
C ALA A 462 5.96 -33.46 -13.03
N LEU A 463 6.24 -33.68 -14.31
CA LEU A 463 5.46 -33.15 -15.43
C LEU A 463 4.64 -34.26 -16.07
N THR A 464 3.32 -34.11 -16.10
CA THR A 464 2.44 -35.11 -16.77
C THR A 464 1.83 -34.62 -18.08
N GLY A 465 1.90 -33.31 -18.34
CA GLY A 465 1.41 -32.72 -19.58
C GLY A 465 2.25 -33.08 -20.81
N THR A 466 1.62 -33.02 -21.99
CA THR A 466 2.30 -33.14 -23.30
C THR A 466 2.74 -31.75 -23.75
N SER A 467 3.90 -31.30 -23.31
CA SER A 467 4.42 -29.95 -23.57
C SER A 467 5.00 -29.82 -24.97
N THR A 468 4.78 -28.67 -25.62
CA THR A 468 5.21 -28.41 -27.01
C THR A 468 6.09 -27.17 -27.17
N TYR A 469 6.59 -26.59 -26.08
CA TYR A 469 7.60 -25.53 -26.15
C TYR A 469 8.82 -25.98 -26.95
N THR A 470 9.54 -25.03 -27.54
CA THR A 470 10.66 -25.33 -28.46
C THR A 470 12.04 -24.97 -27.91
N GLY A 471 12.11 -24.19 -26.83
CA GLY A 471 13.37 -23.88 -26.14
C GLY A 471 13.95 -25.08 -25.39
N PRO A 472 15.18 -24.96 -24.86
CA PRO A 472 15.86 -26.03 -24.13
C PRO A 472 15.18 -26.37 -22.80
N THR A 473 15.48 -27.55 -22.26
CA THR A 473 15.15 -27.93 -20.88
C THR A 473 16.41 -28.00 -20.04
N ASP A 474 16.53 -27.15 -19.03
CA ASP A 474 17.67 -27.12 -18.11
C ASP A 474 17.25 -27.65 -16.73
N VAL A 475 17.94 -28.67 -16.22
CA VAL A 475 17.74 -29.23 -14.88
C VAL A 475 18.95 -28.88 -14.03
N ASN A 476 18.85 -27.77 -13.29
CA ASN A 476 19.94 -27.24 -12.50
C ASN A 476 20.08 -27.95 -11.15
N ALA A 477 18.96 -28.36 -10.55
CA ALA A 477 18.94 -29.05 -9.26
C ALA A 477 17.73 -29.99 -9.09
N GLY A 478 17.88 -30.97 -8.21
CA GLY A 478 16.85 -31.94 -7.85
C GLY A 478 16.51 -32.91 -8.98
N SER A 479 15.26 -33.36 -9.00
CA SER A 479 14.78 -34.35 -9.98
C SER A 479 13.70 -33.78 -10.87
N LEU A 480 13.82 -33.97 -12.18
CA LEU A 480 12.75 -33.77 -13.16
C LEU A 480 12.22 -35.13 -13.58
N LEU A 481 10.97 -35.44 -13.21
CA LEU A 481 10.25 -36.65 -13.63
C LEU A 481 9.29 -36.29 -14.77
N VAL A 482 9.52 -36.83 -15.96
CA VAL A 482 8.69 -36.56 -17.14
C VAL A 482 7.75 -37.75 -17.36
N ASN A 483 6.50 -37.63 -16.92
CA ASN A 483 5.42 -38.60 -17.16
C ASN A 483 4.41 -38.07 -18.20
N GLY A 484 4.95 -37.51 -19.28
CA GLY A 484 4.27 -36.83 -20.37
C GLY A 484 5.26 -36.61 -21.51
N SER A 485 5.36 -35.39 -22.02
CA SER A 485 6.48 -35.01 -22.91
C SER A 485 6.96 -33.58 -22.64
N ILE A 486 8.24 -33.37 -22.95
CA ILE A 486 8.92 -32.07 -22.98
C ILE A 486 9.39 -31.79 -24.40
N ALA A 487 9.94 -30.60 -24.63
CA ALA A 487 10.47 -30.19 -25.93
C ALA A 487 11.42 -31.24 -26.54
N ASN A 488 11.30 -31.46 -27.85
CA ASN A 488 12.32 -32.19 -28.62
C ASN A 488 13.50 -31.25 -28.96
N SER A 489 14.16 -30.76 -27.91
CA SER A 489 15.27 -29.83 -27.93
C SER A 489 16.39 -30.33 -27.01
N ALA A 490 17.44 -29.52 -26.79
CA ALA A 490 18.51 -29.89 -25.88
C ALA A 490 17.98 -30.01 -24.43
N VAL A 491 18.40 -31.09 -23.74
CA VAL A 491 18.19 -31.27 -22.30
C VAL A 491 19.55 -31.23 -21.61
N LEU A 492 19.77 -30.24 -20.76
CA LEU A 492 20.99 -30.10 -19.95
C LEU A 492 20.69 -30.52 -18.52
N VAL A 493 21.47 -31.47 -17.99
CA VAL A 493 21.36 -31.93 -16.60
C VAL A 493 22.67 -31.62 -15.89
N HIS A 494 22.62 -30.75 -14.88
CA HIS A 494 23.78 -30.34 -14.11
C HIS A 494 24.19 -31.40 -13.07
N ASP A 495 25.41 -31.29 -12.53
CA ASP A 495 25.92 -32.23 -11.52
C ASP A 495 24.95 -32.35 -10.33
N ARG A 496 24.63 -33.59 -9.94
CA ARG A 496 23.66 -33.93 -8.86
C ARG A 496 22.19 -33.61 -9.17
N ALA A 497 21.87 -33.19 -10.38
CA ALA A 497 20.51 -33.21 -10.89
C ALA A 497 20.20 -34.54 -11.60
N SER A 498 18.92 -34.86 -11.75
CA SER A 498 18.48 -36.03 -12.53
C SER A 498 17.27 -35.70 -13.39
N CYS A 499 17.22 -36.23 -14.61
CA CYS A 499 16.04 -36.22 -15.46
C CYS A 499 15.62 -37.66 -15.75
N GLN A 500 14.38 -38.02 -15.45
CA GLN A 500 13.88 -39.40 -15.53
C GLN A 500 12.58 -39.47 -16.36
N ALA A 501 12.45 -40.50 -17.19
CA ALA A 501 11.19 -40.91 -17.80
C ALA A 501 10.54 -42.04 -16.95
N PRO A 502 9.24 -42.34 -17.11
CA PRO A 502 8.57 -43.35 -16.31
C PRO A 502 9.16 -44.72 -16.64
N ALA A 503 9.27 -45.60 -15.64
CA ALA A 503 9.71 -46.97 -15.88
C ALA A 503 8.79 -47.65 -16.91
N PRO A 504 9.32 -48.34 -17.93
CA PRO A 504 8.50 -49.06 -18.88
C PRO A 504 7.64 -50.09 -18.13
N SER A 505 6.34 -50.11 -18.41
CA SER A 505 5.45 -51.12 -17.85
C SER A 505 5.96 -52.50 -18.24
N ALA A 506 6.12 -53.39 -17.25
CA ALA A 506 6.56 -54.76 -17.50
C ALA A 506 5.62 -55.42 -18.52
N PRO A 507 6.14 -56.12 -19.54
CA PRO A 507 5.30 -56.83 -20.48
C PRO A 507 4.44 -57.84 -19.71
N ARG A 508 3.11 -57.77 -19.90
CA ARG A 508 2.16 -58.73 -19.35
C ARG A 508 2.34 -60.12 -19.93
#